data_AF-A0ABC8U9V3-F1
#
_entry.id   AF-A0ABC8U9V3-F1
#
_cell.length_a   1.000
_cell.length_b   1.000
_cell.length_c   1.000
_cell.angle_alpha   90.00
_cell.angle_beta   90.00
_cell.angle_gamma   90.00
#
_symmetry.space_group_name_H-M   'P 1'
#
loop_
_entity.id
_entity.type
_entity.pdbx_description
1 polymer ?
#
loop_
_entity_poly.entity_id
_entity_poly.type
_entity_poly.pdbx_seq_one_letter_code
_entity_poly.pdbx_strand_id
1 'polypeptide(L)'
;MLSKEVAEKTHELRKLSGEELQGLDMNELMKLEKLLEGKLNRVLKTKGDKILKEIDALKNKEAQLMEENARLRQELWTYLMVKQMLFHKATHHGQSPTTVSQFILLRAAIALTLPSSWAYLSPTEQQGSEAFIGKE
;
A
#
# COMPACT_ATOMS: atom_id res chain seq x y z
N MET A 1 43.97 21.90 19.18
CA MET A 1 43.20 22.68 18.19
C MET A 1 41.80 22.10 18.01
N LEU A 2 41.64 20.84 17.57
CA LEU A 2 40.34 20.18 17.39
C LEU A 2 39.44 20.19 18.65
N SER A 3 39.99 19.90 19.83
CA SER A 3 39.21 19.91 21.08
C SER A 3 38.60 21.26 21.42
N LYS A 4 39.25 22.36 21.00
CA LYS A 4 38.76 23.73 21.25
C LYS A 4 37.59 24.04 20.31
N GLU A 5 37.75 23.72 19.03
CA GLU A 5 36.71 23.90 18.02
C GLU A 5 35.45 23.08 18.33
N VAL A 6 35.61 21.84 18.78
CA VAL A 6 34.47 21.01 19.22
C VAL A 6 33.76 21.67 20.41
N ALA A 7 34.50 22.13 21.42
CA ALA A 7 33.91 22.80 22.58
C ALA A 7 33.14 24.07 22.20
N GLU A 8 33.71 24.88 21.29
CA GLU A 8 33.06 26.09 20.75
C GLU A 8 31.77 25.75 19.99
N LYS A 9 31.82 24.73 19.12
CA LYS A 9 30.64 24.27 18.37
C LYS A 9 29.56 23.66 19.25
N THR A 10 29.96 22.94 20.31
CA THR A 10 29.01 22.44 21.32
C THR A 10 28.32 23.60 22.04
N HIS A 11 29.06 24.65 22.39
CA HIS A 11 28.48 25.83 23.04
C HIS A 11 27.54 26.60 22.09
N GLU A 12 27.89 26.75 20.81
CA GLU A 12 26.99 27.30 19.79
C GLU A 12 25.69 26.49 19.65
N LEU A 13 25.79 25.15 19.68
CA LEU A 13 24.63 24.27 19.59
C LEU A 13 23.70 24.43 20.80
N ARG A 14 24.24 24.49 22.02
CA ARG A 14 23.44 24.73 23.24
C ARG A 14 22.67 26.04 23.16
N LYS A 15 23.31 27.13 22.70
CA LYS A 15 22.63 28.40 22.45
C LYS A 15 21.50 28.27 21.45
N LEU A 16 21.74 27.62 20.31
CA LEU A 16 20.68 27.38 19.31
C LEU A 16 19.54 26.47 19.83
N SER A 17 19.81 25.65 20.84
CA SER A 17 18.82 24.84 21.56
C SER A 17 18.05 25.62 22.64
N GLY A 18 18.34 26.91 22.83
CA GLY A 18 17.70 27.76 23.83
C GLY A 18 18.36 27.71 25.22
N GLU A 19 19.51 27.06 25.35
CA GLU A 19 20.31 27.01 26.57
C GLU A 19 21.32 28.16 26.61
N GLU A 20 21.85 28.52 27.79
CA GLU A 20 22.96 29.49 27.94
C GLU A 20 22.69 30.87 27.27
N LEU A 21 21.41 31.29 27.21
CA LEU A 21 21.00 32.57 26.64
C LEU A 21 21.22 33.77 27.57
N GLN A 22 21.45 33.50 28.85
CA GLN A 22 21.71 34.53 29.87
C GLN A 22 23.00 35.29 29.51
N GLY A 23 22.92 36.62 29.50
CA GLY A 23 24.04 37.49 29.14
C GLY A 23 24.15 37.83 27.65
N LEU A 24 23.28 37.27 26.80
CA LEU A 24 23.12 37.74 25.43
C LEU A 24 22.26 39.02 25.39
N ASP A 25 22.65 39.96 24.54
CA ASP A 25 21.83 41.14 24.28
C ASP A 25 20.71 40.85 23.25
N MET A 26 19.80 41.82 23.07
CA MET A 26 18.67 41.67 22.15
C MET A 26 19.11 41.46 20.69
N ASN A 27 20.20 42.08 20.26
CA ASN A 27 20.72 41.92 18.90
C ASN A 27 21.32 40.53 18.68
N GLU A 28 22.01 39.99 19.68
CA GLU A 28 22.57 38.64 19.66
C GLU A 28 21.47 37.57 19.64
N LEU A 29 20.43 37.74 20.46
CA LEU A 29 19.24 36.88 20.45
C LEU A 29 18.55 36.90 19.08
N MET A 30 18.36 38.09 18.48
CA MET A 30 17.75 38.21 17.16
C MET A 30 18.60 37.57 16.05
N LYS A 31 19.94 37.63 16.15
CA LYS A 31 20.83 36.92 15.21
C LYS A 31 20.71 35.41 15.35
N LEU A 32 20.64 34.92 16.59
CA LEU A 32 20.46 33.50 16.89
C LEU A 32 19.15 32.98 16.31
N GLU A 33 18.05 33.70 16.51
CA GLU A 33 16.72 33.37 15.98
C GLU A 33 16.73 33.29 14.45
N LYS A 34 17.25 34.32 13.76
CA LYS A 34 17.36 34.32 12.28
C LYS A 34 18.21 33.16 11.75
N LEU A 35 19.30 32.83 12.44
CA LEU A 35 20.14 31.70 12.08
C LEU A 35 19.40 30.37 12.24
N LEU A 36 18.66 30.22 13.34
CA LEU A 36 17.86 29.04 13.62
C LEU A 36 16.74 28.87 12.60
N GLU A 37 15.99 29.93 12.32
CA GLU A 37 14.92 29.95 11.31
C GLU A 37 15.45 29.54 9.93
N GLY A 38 16.56 30.13 9.49
CA GLY A 38 17.18 29.78 8.20
C GLY A 38 17.65 28.31 8.14
N LYS A 39 18.25 27.80 9.23
CA LYS A 39 18.66 26.39 9.32
C LYS A 39 17.45 25.46 9.30
N LEU A 40 16.41 25.77 10.07
CA LEU A 40 15.19 24.97 10.15
C LEU A 40 14.47 24.94 8.80
N ASN A 41 14.34 26.08 8.13
CA ASN A 41 13.73 26.16 6.80
C ASN A 41 14.46 25.26 5.79
N ARG A 42 15.80 25.25 5.81
CA ARG A 42 16.60 24.34 4.95
C ARG A 42 16.34 22.87 5.27
N VAL A 43 16.26 22.51 6.56
CA VAL A 43 15.97 21.14 7.00
C VAL A 43 14.57 20.72 6.57
N LEU A 44 13.57 21.58 6.78
CA LEU A 44 12.18 21.34 6.37
C LEU A 44 12.08 21.14 4.86
N LYS A 45 12.66 22.03 4.07
CA LYS A 45 12.69 21.90 2.60
C LYS A 45 13.32 20.58 2.17
N THR A 46 14.51 20.27 2.71
CA THR A 46 15.24 19.05 2.33
C THR A 46 14.47 17.78 2.72
N LYS A 47 13.88 17.75 3.92
CA LYS A 47 13.07 16.60 4.37
C LYS A 47 11.77 16.49 3.57
N GLY A 48 11.11 17.61 3.28
CA GLY A 48 9.91 17.67 2.45
C GLY A 48 10.17 17.13 1.04
N ASP A 49 11.24 17.59 0.39
CA ASP A 49 11.63 17.13 -0.95
C ASP A 49 11.93 15.62 -0.96
N LYS A 50 12.54 15.07 0.10
CA LYS A 50 12.80 13.63 0.21
C LYS A 50 11.51 12.83 0.37
N ILE A 51 10.63 13.26 1.27
CA ILE A 51 9.33 12.59 1.50
C ILE A 51 8.48 12.60 0.23
N LEU A 52 8.41 13.73 -0.48
CA LEU A 52 7.66 13.82 -1.73
C LEU A 52 8.20 12.86 -2.80
N LYS A 53 9.53 12.76 -2.94
CA LYS A 53 10.14 11.78 -3.86
C LYS A 53 9.82 10.34 -3.49
N GLU A 54 9.82 10.00 -2.20
CA GLU A 54 9.45 8.66 -1.73
C GLU A 54 7.96 8.36 -2.01
N ILE A 55 7.07 9.32 -1.81
CA ILE A 55 5.64 9.20 -2.16
C ILE A 55 5.48 8.93 -3.65
N ASP A 56 6.15 9.68 -4.51
CA ASP A 56 6.05 9.51 -5.97
C ASP A 56 6.61 8.15 -6.41
N ALA A 57 7.72 7.70 -5.82
CA ALA A 57 8.27 6.38 -6.07
C ALA A 57 7.30 5.25 -5.67
N LEU A 58 6.63 5.39 -4.52
CA LEU A 58 5.64 4.43 -4.05
C LEU A 58 4.39 4.40 -4.93
N LYS A 59 3.87 5.56 -5.34
CA LYS A 59 2.72 5.64 -6.28
C LYS A 59 3.02 4.98 -7.62
N ASN A 60 4.22 5.20 -8.16
CA ASN A 60 4.64 4.53 -9.39
C ASN A 60 4.72 3.02 -9.21
N LYS A 61 5.21 2.55 -8.05
CA LYS A 61 5.27 1.12 -7.75
C LYS A 61 3.88 0.51 -7.59
N GLU A 62 2.97 1.22 -6.94
CA GLU A 62 1.56 0.82 -6.81
C GLU A 62 0.91 0.63 -8.18
N ALA A 63 1.07 1.61 -9.09
CA ALA A 63 0.54 1.53 -10.45
C ALA A 63 1.06 0.32 -11.22
N GLN A 64 2.38 0.08 -11.19
CA GLN A 64 3.00 -1.09 -11.83
C GLN A 64 2.47 -2.41 -11.26
N LEU A 65 2.30 -2.49 -9.93
CA LEU A 65 1.79 -3.70 -9.29
C LEU A 65 0.32 -3.94 -9.63
N MET A 66 -0.50 -2.89 -9.74
CA MET A 66 -1.90 -3.02 -10.16
C MET A 66 -2.02 -3.54 -11.59
N GLU A 67 -1.20 -3.01 -12.51
CA GLU A 67 -1.15 -3.46 -13.91
C GLU A 67 -0.71 -4.92 -14.02
N GLU A 68 0.37 -5.29 -13.34
CA GLU A 68 0.89 -6.66 -13.34
C GLU A 68 -0.13 -7.64 -12.72
N ASN A 69 -0.80 -7.24 -11.64
CA ASN A 69 -1.85 -8.04 -11.01
C ASN A 69 -3.04 -8.26 -11.95
N ALA A 70 -3.47 -7.22 -12.67
CA ALA A 70 -4.52 -7.32 -13.67
C ALA A 70 -4.14 -8.28 -14.82
N ARG A 71 -2.90 -8.17 -15.33
CA ARG A 71 -2.37 -9.08 -16.36
C ARG A 71 -2.37 -10.53 -15.88
N LEU A 72 -1.83 -10.80 -14.69
CA LEU A 72 -1.78 -12.14 -14.13
C LEU A 72 -3.17 -12.74 -13.91
N ARG A 73 -4.15 -11.94 -13.48
CA ARG A 73 -5.55 -12.37 -13.37
C ARG A 73 -6.15 -12.76 -14.72
N GLN A 74 -5.85 -11.98 -15.77
CA GLN A 74 -6.29 -12.29 -17.12
C GLN A 74 -5.67 -13.60 -17.62
N GLU A 75 -4.36 -13.79 -17.45
CA GLU A 75 -3.66 -15.01 -17.83
C GLU A 75 -4.23 -16.24 -17.11
N LEU A 76 -4.47 -16.12 -15.80
CA LEU A 76 -5.08 -17.19 -15.01
C LEU A 76 -6.48 -17.53 -15.52
N TRP A 77 -7.29 -16.52 -15.83
CA TRP A 77 -8.64 -16.73 -16.35
C TRP A 77 -8.62 -17.42 -17.71
N THR A 78 -7.75 -16.98 -18.63
CA THR A 78 -7.55 -17.63 -19.93
C THR A 78 -7.08 -19.07 -19.78
N TYR A 79 -6.11 -19.34 -18.90
CA TYR A 79 -5.62 -20.69 -18.63
C TYR A 79 -6.75 -21.60 -18.12
N LEU A 80 -7.53 -21.14 -17.14
CA LEU A 80 -8.66 -21.90 -16.59
C LEU A 80 -9.74 -22.17 -17.66
N MET A 81 -10.04 -21.18 -18.49
CA MET A 81 -10.99 -21.33 -19.60
C MET A 81 -10.52 -22.36 -20.63
N VAL A 82 -9.25 -22.32 -21.05
CA VAL A 82 -8.67 -23.31 -21.98
C VAL A 82 -8.69 -24.71 -21.37
N LYS A 83 -8.29 -24.84 -20.10
CA LYS A 83 -8.34 -26.11 -19.37
C LYS A 83 -9.75 -26.69 -19.31
N GLN A 84 -10.75 -25.85 -19.08
CA GLN A 84 -12.16 -26.25 -19.08
C GLN A 84 -12.65 -26.68 -20.46
N MET A 85 -12.29 -25.96 -21.53
CA MET A 85 -12.63 -26.34 -22.91
C MET A 85 -12.01 -27.69 -23.30
N LEU A 86 -10.74 -27.91 -22.95
CA LEU A 86 -10.06 -29.19 -23.21
C LEU A 86 -10.70 -30.35 -22.44
N PHE A 87 -11.06 -30.13 -21.17
CA PHE A 87 -11.78 -31.13 -20.38
C PHE A 87 -13.15 -31.45 -20.98
N HIS A 88 -13.93 -30.43 -21.38
CA HIS A 88 -15.23 -30.63 -22.01
C HIS A 88 -15.10 -31.41 -23.33
N LYS A 89 -14.09 -31.09 -24.15
CA LYS A 89 -13.78 -31.80 -25.41
C LYS A 89 -13.40 -33.26 -25.17
N ALA A 90 -12.68 -33.56 -24.09
CA ALA A 90 -12.37 -34.94 -23.69
C ALA A 90 -13.61 -35.70 -23.18
N THR A 91 -14.53 -35.03 -22.49
CA THR A 91 -15.76 -35.66 -21.97
C THR A 91 -16.84 -35.93 -23.03
N HIS A 92 -16.79 -35.25 -24.18
CA HIS A 92 -17.66 -35.57 -25.34
C HIS A 92 -17.30 -36.91 -26.02
N HIS A 93 -16.22 -37.59 -25.60
CA HIS A 93 -15.86 -38.93 -26.08
C HIS A 93 -16.03 -40.03 -25.03
N GLY A 94 -16.76 -39.78 -23.92
CA GLY A 94 -17.30 -40.86 -23.07
C GLY A 94 -17.49 -40.54 -21.57
N GLN A 95 -18.76 -40.29 -21.16
CA GLN A 95 -19.39 -40.39 -19.80
C GLN A 95 -18.85 -39.47 -18.66
N SER A 96 -19.53 -39.06 -17.57
CA SER A 96 -20.86 -39.27 -16.93
C SER A 96 -21.22 -38.05 -15.99
N PRO A 97 -22.47 -37.90 -15.46
CA PRO A 97 -22.97 -36.71 -14.75
C PRO A 97 -22.42 -36.42 -13.34
N THR A 98 -21.51 -37.21 -12.78
CA THR A 98 -21.09 -37.09 -11.37
C THR A 98 -20.20 -35.87 -11.05
N THR A 99 -19.66 -35.21 -12.07
CA THR A 99 -18.62 -34.17 -11.90
C THR A 99 -19.19 -32.77 -11.62
N VAL A 100 -20.42 -32.47 -12.05
CA VAL A 100 -21.04 -31.14 -11.83
C VAL A 100 -21.23 -30.86 -10.34
N SER A 101 -21.61 -31.86 -9.54
CA SER A 101 -21.68 -31.73 -8.08
C SER A 101 -20.33 -31.44 -7.43
N GLN A 102 -19.23 -32.03 -7.93
CA GLN A 102 -17.90 -31.78 -7.39
C GLN A 102 -17.43 -30.35 -7.69
N PHE A 103 -17.81 -29.79 -8.85
CA PHE A 103 -17.47 -28.41 -9.22
C PHE A 103 -18.26 -27.36 -8.43
N ILE A 104 -19.55 -27.60 -8.16
CA ILE A 104 -20.36 -26.70 -7.30
C ILE A 104 -19.76 -26.66 -5.89
N LEU A 105 -19.37 -27.81 -5.35
CA LEU A 105 -18.76 -27.91 -4.02
C LEU A 105 -17.39 -27.23 -3.95
N LEU A 106 -16.57 -27.36 -5.00
CA LEU A 106 -15.26 -26.68 -5.05
C LEU A 106 -15.41 -25.15 -5.09
N ARG A 107 -16.41 -24.63 -5.80
CA ARG A 107 -16.68 -23.19 -5.84
C ARG A 107 -17.24 -22.65 -4.52
N ALA A 108 -18.13 -23.40 -3.87
CA ALA A 108 -18.63 -23.05 -2.54
C ALA A 108 -17.51 -23.03 -1.48
N ALA A 109 -16.57 -23.99 -1.53
CA ALA A 109 -15.43 -24.03 -0.62
C ALA A 109 -14.49 -22.82 -0.78
N ILE A 110 -14.23 -22.39 -2.01
CA ILE A 110 -13.39 -21.21 -2.28
C ILE A 110 -14.06 -19.93 -1.75
N ALA A 111 -15.37 -19.77 -1.96
CA ALA A 111 -16.12 -18.62 -1.47
C ALA A 111 -16.12 -18.49 0.07
N LEU A 112 -16.12 -19.61 0.80
CA LEU A 112 -16.09 -19.63 2.27
C LEU A 112 -14.70 -19.30 2.86
N THR A 113 -13.62 -19.48 2.10
CA THR A 113 -12.24 -19.26 2.59
C THR A 113 -11.69 -17.86 2.33
N LEU A 114 -12.35 -17.09 1.46
CA LEU A 114 -11.88 -15.77 1.03
C LEU A 114 -13.03 -14.75 1.10
N PRO A 115 -13.17 -14.00 2.20
CA PRO A 115 -14.27 -13.07 2.42
C PRO A 115 -14.40 -11.92 1.41
N SER A 116 -13.42 -11.68 0.55
CA SER A 116 -13.49 -10.68 -0.51
C SER A 116 -14.12 -11.20 -1.81
N SER A 117 -14.52 -12.47 -1.87
CA SER A 117 -15.04 -13.13 -3.09
C SER A 117 -16.51 -12.83 -3.40
N TRP A 118 -17.29 -12.30 -2.42
CA TRP A 118 -18.70 -11.92 -2.63
C TRP A 118 -18.90 -10.83 -3.68
N ALA A 119 -17.86 -10.08 -4.03
CA ALA A 119 -17.90 -9.05 -5.07
C ALA A 119 -18.03 -9.60 -6.51
N TYR A 120 -17.97 -10.92 -6.71
CA TYR A 120 -17.97 -11.57 -8.03
C TYR A 120 -19.23 -12.40 -8.35
N LEU A 121 -20.25 -12.39 -7.50
CA LEU A 121 -21.53 -13.02 -7.81
C LEU A 121 -22.33 -12.11 -8.76
N SER A 122 -22.92 -12.70 -9.80
CA SER A 122 -23.74 -11.94 -10.75
C SER A 122 -25.03 -11.46 -10.05
N PRO A 123 -25.66 -10.33 -10.46
CA PRO A 123 -26.86 -9.82 -9.81
C PRO A 123 -28.02 -10.83 -9.72
N THR A 124 -28.11 -11.75 -10.69
CA THR A 124 -29.11 -12.85 -10.70
C THR A 124 -28.86 -13.91 -9.64
N GLU A 125 -27.63 -14.05 -9.13
CA GLU A 125 -27.25 -14.98 -8.07
C GLU A 125 -27.42 -14.36 -6.67
N GLN A 126 -27.37 -13.03 -6.55
CA GLN A 126 -27.70 -12.34 -5.29
C GLN A 126 -29.19 -12.52 -4.94
N GLN A 127 -30.09 -12.35 -5.90
CA GLN A 127 -31.53 -12.57 -5.73
C GLN A 127 -31.91 -14.03 -5.40
N GLY A 128 -31.16 -15.00 -5.91
CA GLY A 128 -31.39 -16.43 -5.60
C GLY A 128 -31.03 -16.80 -4.16
N SER A 129 -30.08 -16.09 -3.55
CA SER A 129 -29.64 -16.32 -2.17
C SER A 129 -30.51 -15.63 -1.11
N GLU A 130 -31.09 -14.46 -1.42
CA GLU A 130 -32.08 -13.79 -0.55
C GLU A 130 -33.38 -14.59 -0.40
N ALA A 131 -33.73 -15.42 -1.39
CA ALA A 131 -34.89 -16.31 -1.29
C ALA A 131 -34.68 -17.50 -0.35
N PHE A 132 -33.42 -17.83 -0.01
CA PHE A 132 -33.08 -18.97 0.85
C PHE A 132 -32.84 -18.56 2.31
N ILE A 133 -32.52 -17.29 2.57
CA ILE A 133 -32.45 -16.74 3.92
C ILE A 133 -33.74 -15.93 4.14
N GLY A 134 -34.77 -16.64 4.59
CA GLY A 134 -36.04 -16.03 4.98
C GLY A 134 -35.84 -14.82 5.90
N LYS A 135 -36.53 -13.74 5.56
CA LYS A 135 -36.81 -12.62 6.46
C LYS A 135 -37.56 -13.14 7.68
N GLU A 136 -37.00 -12.96 8.87
CA GLU A 136 -37.78 -12.46 10.01
C GLU A 136 -37.76 -10.93 9.96
#